data_AF-A0A536JI21-F1
#
_entry.id   AF-A0A536JI21-F1
#
_cell.length_a   1.000
_cell.length_b   1.000
_cell.length_c   1.000
_cell.angle_alpha   90.00
_cell.angle_beta   90.00
_cell.angle_gamma   90.00
#
_symmetry.space_group_name_H-M   'P 1'
#
loop_
_entity.id
_entity.type
_entity.pdbx_description
1 polymer ?
#
loop_
_entity_poly.entity_id
_entity_poly.type
_entity_poly.pdbx_seq_one_letter_code
_entity_poly.pdbx_strand_id
1 'polypeptide(L)'
;MPAAPRGAHRRAPPAPRKDHEGRIGIATTDIERRQIEQSTGYTLPVIETEEGEVEELILNMGPQHPSTHGVLRLVLKLAGERIVECVPVMGYLHRGLEKIFEWRTYHQGIRYADQADYVSNMLNEHAYAGAMEAIGDIDVPRRAEFIRVIVDEMSRCASHLVWLGTYGLDVGATTPILWCFRDREEILDMLEELCGSRMNFNYYRPGGVLYDFPPGWVSKLSRFLDRFEKDIEEDYVTILDQ
;
A
#
# COMPACT_ATOMS: atom_id res chain seq x y z
N MET A 1 48.61 16.09 -14.27
CA MET A 1 47.15 16.00 -14.44
C MET A 1 46.51 17.20 -13.74
N PRO A 2 45.66 17.97 -14.43
CA PRO A 2 45.27 19.32 -14.01
C PRO A 2 44.19 19.30 -12.91
N ALA A 3 44.18 20.39 -12.14
CA ALA A 3 43.33 20.65 -10.98
C ALA A 3 41.83 20.76 -11.33
N ALA A 4 40.97 20.30 -10.42
CA ALA A 4 39.52 20.46 -10.51
C ALA A 4 39.12 21.95 -10.47
N PRO A 5 38.18 22.40 -11.32
CA PRO A 5 37.77 23.80 -11.34
C PRO A 5 36.95 24.16 -10.09
N ARG A 6 37.32 25.28 -9.46
CA ARG A 6 36.58 25.92 -8.38
C ARG A 6 35.30 26.57 -8.90
N GLY A 7 34.19 26.32 -8.21
CA GLY A 7 33.07 27.26 -8.03
C GLY A 7 32.01 27.33 -9.14
N ALA A 8 30.89 26.64 -8.94
CA ALA A 8 29.60 27.08 -9.48
C ALA A 8 28.75 27.54 -8.29
N HIS A 9 28.70 28.86 -8.06
CA HIS A 9 27.72 29.46 -7.18
C HIS A 9 26.32 29.00 -7.62
N ARG A 10 25.58 28.31 -6.75
CA ARG A 10 24.15 28.07 -6.95
C ARG A 10 23.48 29.44 -7.10
N ARG A 11 23.08 29.79 -8.32
CA ARG A 11 22.23 30.98 -8.54
C ARG A 11 20.97 30.79 -7.71
N ALA A 12 20.64 31.79 -6.89
CA ALA A 12 19.34 31.85 -6.24
C ALA A 12 18.24 31.76 -7.32
N PRO A 13 17.12 31.08 -7.05
CA PRO A 13 16.01 31.02 -7.99
C PRO A 13 15.59 32.46 -8.36
N PRO A 14 15.26 32.72 -9.65
CA PRO A 14 14.83 34.03 -10.08
C PRO A 14 13.58 34.46 -9.32
N ALA A 15 13.53 35.73 -8.93
CA ALA A 15 12.35 36.29 -8.28
C ALA A 15 11.10 36.10 -9.16
N PRO A 16 9.91 35.85 -8.56
CA PRO A 16 8.68 35.65 -9.31
C PRO A 16 8.42 36.87 -10.20
N ARG A 17 8.21 36.61 -11.49
CA ARG A 17 7.99 37.65 -12.50
C ARG A 17 6.50 37.95 -12.54
N LYS A 18 6.14 39.22 -12.30
CA LYS A 18 4.76 39.70 -12.45
C LYS A 18 4.31 39.50 -13.89
N ASP A 19 3.09 39.00 -14.06
CA ASP A 19 2.36 38.98 -15.32
C ASP A 19 2.03 40.41 -15.78
N HIS A 20 1.51 40.54 -17.00
CA HIS A 20 1.29 41.83 -17.66
C HIS A 20 0.28 42.74 -16.94
N GLU A 21 -0.48 42.19 -15.98
CA GLU A 21 -1.49 42.88 -15.17
C GLU A 21 -1.05 43.10 -13.71
N GLY A 22 0.19 42.76 -13.35
CA GLY A 22 0.76 43.07 -12.03
C GLY A 22 0.25 42.21 -10.89
N ARG A 23 -0.38 41.06 -11.17
CA ARG A 23 -0.89 40.12 -10.18
C ARG A 23 0.23 39.17 -9.74
N ILE A 24 0.40 39.01 -8.44
CA ILE A 24 1.33 38.03 -7.88
C ILE A 24 0.54 36.73 -7.75
N GLY A 25 0.44 35.97 -8.84
CA GLY A 25 -0.10 34.63 -8.77
C GLY A 25 0.88 33.74 -8.00
N ILE A 26 0.56 33.37 -6.76
CA ILE A 26 1.12 32.17 -6.14
C ILE A 26 0.27 30.99 -6.63
N ALA A 27 0.29 30.79 -7.95
CA ALA A 27 -0.13 29.56 -8.59
C ALA A 27 1.13 29.03 -9.26
N THR A 28 1.49 27.79 -8.92
CA THR A 28 2.42 26.92 -9.63
C THR A 28 2.75 27.45 -11.02
N THR A 29 3.97 27.96 -11.19
CA THR A 29 4.47 28.51 -12.47
C THR A 29 3.97 27.65 -13.64
N ASP A 30 3.46 28.25 -14.74
CA ASP A 30 2.93 27.52 -15.92
C ASP A 30 3.83 26.36 -16.43
N ILE A 31 5.13 26.45 -16.13
CA ILE A 31 6.16 25.47 -16.41
C ILE A 31 5.95 24.16 -15.63
N GLU A 32 5.67 24.23 -14.33
CA GLU A 32 5.43 23.05 -13.48
C GLU A 32 4.11 22.37 -13.86
N ARG A 33 3.08 23.16 -14.17
CA ARG A 33 1.80 22.66 -14.68
C ARG A 33 1.99 21.83 -15.95
N ARG A 34 2.70 22.37 -16.94
CA ARG A 34 3.01 21.65 -18.20
C ARG A 34 3.83 20.38 -17.97
N GLN A 35 4.79 20.40 -17.04
CA GLN A 35 5.56 19.19 -16.69
C GLN A 35 4.67 18.11 -16.04
N ILE A 36 3.69 18.51 -15.24
CA ILE A 36 2.76 17.58 -14.59
C ILE A 36 1.80 17.00 -15.63
N GLU A 37 1.22 17.82 -16.50
CA GLU A 37 0.33 17.38 -17.58
C GLU A 37 1.04 16.44 -18.56
N GLN A 38 2.31 16.73 -18.90
CA GLN A 38 3.13 15.87 -19.75
C GLN A 38 3.51 14.53 -19.10
N SER A 39 3.69 14.49 -17.78
CA SER A 39 4.08 13.26 -17.07
C SER A 39 2.91 12.36 -16.69
N THR A 40 1.72 12.94 -16.53
CA THR A 40 0.53 12.20 -16.06
C THR A 40 -0.50 11.95 -17.16
N GLY A 41 -0.41 12.64 -18.31
CA GLY A 41 -1.44 12.59 -19.36
C GLY A 41 -2.78 13.20 -18.93
N TYR A 42 -2.85 13.75 -17.72
CA TYR A 42 -4.03 14.36 -17.15
C TYR A 42 -3.92 15.88 -17.27
N THR A 43 -4.84 16.50 -17.99
CA THR A 43 -4.92 17.97 -18.08
C THR A 43 -5.42 18.49 -16.74
N LEU A 44 -4.58 19.26 -16.05
CA LEU A 44 -5.00 19.89 -14.80
C LEU A 44 -6.09 20.92 -15.14
N PRO A 45 -7.23 20.95 -14.44
CA PRO A 45 -8.29 21.90 -14.74
C PRO A 45 -7.79 23.34 -14.56
N VAL A 46 -7.95 24.18 -15.58
CA VAL A 46 -7.71 25.64 -15.49
C VAL A 46 -8.99 26.22 -14.91
N ILE A 47 -8.92 26.82 -13.73
CA ILE A 47 -10.10 27.41 -13.08
C ILE A 47 -9.79 28.89 -12.88
N GLU A 48 -10.57 29.73 -13.55
CA GLU A 48 -10.55 31.19 -13.42
C GLU A 48 -11.42 31.59 -12.22
N THR A 49 -10.93 32.49 -11.37
CA THR A 49 -11.65 32.98 -10.19
C THR A 49 -12.50 34.20 -10.54
N GLU A 50 -13.80 34.15 -10.20
CA GLU A 50 -14.65 35.34 -10.12
C GLU A 50 -14.52 35.99 -8.72
N GLU A 51 -14.53 37.32 -8.70
CA GLU A 51 -14.19 38.17 -7.55
C GLU A 51 -15.02 37.88 -6.28
N GLY A 52 -14.35 37.55 -5.18
CA GLY A 52 -14.97 37.42 -3.85
C GLY A 52 -14.38 36.34 -2.92
N GLU A 53 -13.11 36.50 -2.54
CA GLU A 53 -12.42 35.92 -1.36
C GLU A 53 -12.62 34.43 -0.99
N VAL A 54 -11.89 33.53 -1.67
CA VAL A 54 -10.96 32.57 -1.03
C VAL A 54 -9.82 32.32 -2.03
N GLU A 55 -8.55 32.53 -1.66
CA GLU A 55 -7.41 32.18 -2.52
C GLU A 55 -7.37 30.65 -2.69
N GLU A 56 -7.51 30.17 -3.94
CA GLU A 56 -7.44 28.74 -4.26
C GLU A 56 -5.98 28.30 -4.41
N LEU A 57 -5.53 27.39 -3.54
CA LEU A 57 -4.18 26.84 -3.55
C LEU A 57 -4.17 25.45 -4.18
N ILE A 58 -3.30 25.23 -5.17
CA ILE A 58 -3.00 23.89 -5.68
C ILE A 58 -1.80 23.33 -4.90
N LEU A 59 -2.03 22.24 -4.15
CA LEU A 59 -1.01 21.54 -3.39
C LEU A 59 -0.74 20.16 -4.00
N ASN A 60 0.53 19.87 -4.27
CA ASN A 60 0.97 18.57 -4.74
C ASN A 60 1.56 17.76 -3.58
N MET A 61 0.85 16.72 -3.14
CA MET A 61 1.26 15.85 -2.05
C MET A 61 1.77 14.52 -2.60
N GLY A 62 3.04 14.18 -2.32
CA GLY A 62 3.68 12.93 -2.76
C GLY A 62 4.73 13.13 -3.87
N PRO A 63 5.38 12.06 -4.38
CA PRO A 63 5.21 10.64 -4.00
C PRO A 63 6.05 10.20 -2.78
N GLN A 64 6.91 11.06 -2.23
CA GLN A 64 7.75 10.73 -1.07
C GLN A 64 7.11 11.06 0.29
N HIS A 65 5.87 11.52 0.32
CA HIS A 65 5.25 11.95 1.57
C HIS A 65 4.96 10.72 2.47
N PRO A 66 5.38 10.69 3.74
CA PRO A 66 5.20 9.51 4.59
C PRO A 66 3.74 9.03 4.72
N SER A 67 2.79 9.96 4.81
CA SER A 67 1.34 9.67 4.93
C SER A 67 0.68 9.13 3.66
N THR A 68 1.43 8.88 2.58
CA THR A 68 0.88 8.25 1.36
C THR A 68 1.10 6.74 1.32
N HIS A 69 1.68 6.14 2.38
CA HIS A 69 1.88 4.69 2.57
C HIS A 69 2.27 3.93 1.32
N GLY A 70 3.27 4.46 0.62
CA GLY A 70 3.68 3.98 -0.69
C GLY A 70 3.77 5.12 -1.70
N VAL A 71 3.66 4.76 -2.98
CA VAL A 71 3.92 5.67 -4.09
C VAL A 71 2.58 6.20 -4.62
N LEU A 72 1.97 7.10 -3.86
CA LEU A 72 0.75 7.80 -4.22
C LEU A 72 1.02 9.30 -4.29
N ARG A 73 0.47 9.94 -5.32
CA ARG A 73 0.53 11.37 -5.51
C ARG A 73 -0.88 11.93 -5.57
N LEU A 74 -1.17 12.93 -4.76
CA LEU A 74 -2.46 13.61 -4.71
C LEU A 74 -2.27 15.07 -5.13
N VAL A 75 -3.01 15.51 -6.14
CA VAL A 75 -3.10 16.92 -6.51
C VAL A 75 -4.36 17.47 -5.86
N LEU A 76 -4.18 18.32 -4.85
CA LEU A 76 -5.25 18.88 -4.04
C LEU A 76 -5.53 20.32 -4.44
N LYS A 77 -6.81 20.64 -4.60
CA LYS A 77 -7.31 22.01 -4.71
C LYS A 77 -7.88 22.42 -3.36
N LEU A 78 -7.31 23.44 -2.75
CA LEU A 78 -7.64 23.90 -1.41
C LEU A 78 -8.25 25.30 -1.46
N ALA A 79 -9.33 25.50 -0.71
CA ALA A 79 -9.88 26.80 -0.37
C ALA A 79 -9.67 27.02 1.14
N GLY A 80 -8.55 27.65 1.50
CA GLY A 80 -8.06 27.64 2.89
C GLY A 80 -7.74 26.22 3.36
N GLU A 81 -8.38 25.77 4.45
CA GLU A 81 -8.22 24.41 5.00
C GLU A 81 -9.16 23.36 4.35
N ARG A 82 -10.10 23.80 3.51
CA ARG A 82 -11.10 22.91 2.89
C ARG A 82 -10.57 22.37 1.57
N ILE A 83 -10.63 21.05 1.40
CA ILE A 83 -10.39 20.39 0.11
C ILE A 83 -11.62 20.58 -0.78
N VAL A 84 -11.43 21.25 -1.92
CA VAL A 84 -12.46 21.45 -2.95
C VAL A 84 -12.43 20.31 -3.97
N GLU A 85 -11.22 19.89 -4.37
CA GLU A 85 -11.01 18.81 -5.33
C GLU A 85 -9.74 18.04 -4.97
N CYS A 86 -9.74 16.72 -5.22
CA CYS A 86 -8.58 15.87 -5.06
C CYS A 86 -8.47 14.95 -6.28
N VAL A 87 -7.35 15.04 -6.99
CA VAL A 87 -7.03 14.16 -8.12
C VAL A 87 -5.92 13.19 -7.69
N PRO A 88 -6.23 11.90 -7.47
CA PRO A 88 -5.22 10.90 -7.19
C PRO A 88 -4.53 10.44 -8.48
N VAL A 89 -3.22 10.65 -8.54
CA VAL A 89 -2.36 10.15 -9.61
C VAL A 89 -1.79 8.80 -9.19
N MET A 90 -2.31 7.75 -9.82
CA MET A 90 -1.93 6.35 -9.60
C MET A 90 -1.00 5.83 -10.71
N GLY A 91 -0.45 4.63 -10.52
CA GLY A 91 0.31 3.91 -11.56
C GLY A 91 1.82 3.90 -11.36
N TYR A 92 2.36 4.59 -10.35
CA TYR A 92 3.79 4.53 -10.02
C TYR A 92 4.27 3.10 -9.66
N LEU A 93 3.38 2.25 -9.15
CA LEU A 93 3.65 0.85 -8.83
C LEU A 93 3.09 -0.12 -9.89
N HIS A 94 2.62 0.38 -11.04
CA HIS A 94 2.09 -0.47 -12.10
C HIS A 94 3.21 -1.34 -12.70
N ARG A 95 3.09 -2.66 -12.54
CA ARG A 95 4.07 -3.66 -13.02
C ARG A 95 3.58 -4.47 -14.21
N GLY A 96 2.39 -4.19 -14.74
CA GLY A 96 1.81 -4.96 -15.84
C GLY A 96 1.56 -6.43 -15.50
N LEU A 97 1.05 -6.72 -14.30
CA LEU A 97 0.80 -8.10 -13.83
C LEU A 97 -0.06 -8.89 -14.82
N GLU A 98 -1.13 -8.28 -15.36
CA GLU A 98 -1.99 -8.88 -16.38
C GLU A 98 -1.21 -9.36 -17.60
N LYS A 99 -0.29 -8.53 -18.09
CA LYS A 99 0.56 -8.90 -19.23
C LYS A 99 1.52 -10.02 -18.88
N ILE A 100 2.03 -10.05 -17.65
CA ILE A 100 2.89 -11.15 -17.18
C ILE A 100 2.10 -12.46 -17.15
N PHE A 101 0.86 -12.44 -16.68
CA PHE A 101 0.01 -13.64 -16.64
C PHE A 101 -0.23 -14.25 -18.02
N GLU A 102 -0.35 -13.45 -19.09
CA GLU A 102 -0.46 -13.98 -20.47
C GLU A 102 0.75 -14.84 -20.89
N TRP A 103 1.95 -14.53 -20.39
CA TRP A 103 3.19 -15.22 -20.74
C TRP A 103 3.60 -16.29 -19.71
N ARG A 104 2.75 -16.59 -18.73
CA ARG A 104 3.04 -17.55 -17.66
C ARG A 104 2.05 -18.69 -17.70
N THR A 105 2.54 -19.88 -17.37
CA THR A 105 1.65 -21.02 -17.13
C THR A 105 0.88 -20.81 -15.84
N TYR A 106 -0.31 -21.43 -15.72
CA TYR A 106 -1.14 -21.31 -14.51
C TYR A 106 -0.38 -21.65 -13.22
N HIS A 107 0.51 -22.65 -13.26
CA HIS A 107 1.30 -23.03 -12.09
C HIS A 107 2.40 -22.01 -11.73
N GLN A 108 2.90 -21.25 -12.72
CA GLN A 108 3.88 -20.18 -12.51
C GLN A 108 3.21 -18.86 -12.11
N GLY A 109 1.96 -18.65 -12.52
CA GLY A 109 1.21 -17.42 -12.25
C GLY A 109 1.00 -17.15 -10.77
N ILE A 110 0.83 -18.20 -9.95
CA ILE A 110 0.56 -18.04 -8.51
C ILE A 110 1.60 -17.19 -7.77
N ARG A 111 2.88 -17.25 -8.18
CA ARG A 111 3.96 -16.42 -7.63
C ARG A 111 3.76 -14.92 -7.86
N TYR A 112 3.05 -14.55 -8.91
CA TYR A 112 2.74 -13.15 -9.21
C TYR A 112 1.44 -12.69 -8.55
N ALA A 113 0.51 -13.61 -8.29
CA ALA A 113 -0.71 -13.32 -7.52
C ALA A 113 -0.36 -12.95 -6.06
N ASP A 114 0.58 -13.69 -5.47
CA ASP A 114 1.20 -13.40 -4.17
C ASP A 114 1.69 -11.94 -4.05
N GLN A 115 2.25 -11.38 -5.13
CA GLN A 115 2.78 -10.02 -5.17
C GLN A 115 1.74 -8.92 -5.42
N ALA A 116 0.47 -9.27 -5.67
CA ALA A 116 -0.57 -8.30 -6.00
C ALA A 116 -0.91 -7.41 -4.78
N ASP A 117 -1.12 -8.04 -3.62
CA ASP A 117 -1.17 -7.40 -2.31
C ASP A 117 -0.07 -8.00 -1.43
N TYR A 118 0.87 -7.17 -1.01
CA TYR A 118 2.03 -7.57 -0.20
C TYR A 118 1.74 -7.63 1.31
N VAL A 119 0.51 -7.32 1.70
CA VAL A 119 0.05 -7.43 3.10
C VAL A 119 -0.77 -8.70 3.29
N SER A 120 -1.66 -9.03 2.34
CA SER A 120 -2.48 -10.25 2.36
C SER A 120 -2.16 -11.21 1.20
N ASN A 121 -0.88 -11.58 1.11
CA ASN A 121 -0.29 -12.50 0.15
C ASN A 121 -1.07 -13.81 -0.02
N MET A 122 -1.35 -14.51 1.08
CA MET A 122 -2.04 -15.81 1.08
C MET A 122 -3.45 -15.72 0.49
N LEU A 123 -4.20 -14.64 0.80
CA LEU A 123 -5.56 -14.46 0.28
C LEU A 123 -5.57 -14.31 -1.25
N ASN A 124 -4.58 -13.63 -1.83
CA ASN A 124 -4.46 -13.52 -3.29
C ASN A 124 -4.08 -14.83 -3.95
N GLU A 125 -3.16 -15.57 -3.33
CA GLU A 125 -2.80 -16.91 -3.80
C GLU A 125 -4.00 -17.85 -3.79
N HIS A 126 -4.82 -17.80 -2.74
CA HIS A 126 -6.06 -18.57 -2.66
C HIS A 126 -7.06 -18.13 -3.73
N ALA A 127 -7.27 -16.82 -3.93
CA ALA A 127 -8.14 -16.31 -4.98
C ALA A 127 -7.70 -16.79 -6.38
N TYR A 128 -6.39 -16.77 -6.65
CA TYR A 128 -5.84 -17.26 -7.90
C TYR A 128 -6.00 -18.79 -8.04
N ALA A 129 -5.67 -19.57 -7.01
CA ALA A 129 -5.81 -21.02 -7.01
C ALA A 129 -7.28 -21.45 -7.17
N GLY A 130 -8.20 -20.80 -6.46
CA GLY A 130 -9.63 -21.05 -6.53
C GLY A 130 -10.22 -20.72 -7.90
N ALA A 131 -9.76 -19.64 -8.55
CA ALA A 131 -10.16 -19.35 -9.93
C ALA A 131 -9.70 -20.44 -10.91
N MET A 132 -8.49 -20.98 -10.73
CA MET A 132 -7.98 -22.06 -11.57
C MET A 132 -8.70 -23.39 -11.31
N GLU A 133 -9.03 -23.69 -10.06
CA GLU A 133 -9.81 -24.87 -9.66
C GLU A 133 -11.22 -24.83 -10.24
N ALA A 134 -11.87 -23.65 -10.22
CA ALA A 134 -13.19 -23.46 -10.83
C ALA A 134 -13.18 -23.61 -12.35
N ILE A 135 -12.12 -23.15 -13.04
CA ILE A 135 -11.96 -23.34 -14.49
C ILE A 135 -11.65 -24.80 -14.83
N GLY A 136 -10.87 -25.47 -13.97
CA GLY A 136 -10.43 -26.85 -14.16
C GLY A 136 -11.39 -27.92 -13.67
N ASP A 137 -12.49 -27.54 -13.02
CA ASP A 137 -13.44 -28.43 -12.33
C ASP A 137 -12.70 -29.42 -11.38
N ILE A 138 -11.81 -28.88 -10.55
CA ILE A 138 -10.96 -29.65 -9.65
C ILE A 138 -11.51 -29.58 -8.23
N ASP A 139 -11.93 -30.74 -7.70
CA ASP A 139 -12.31 -30.87 -6.29
C ASP A 139 -11.09 -30.85 -5.37
N VAL A 140 -11.09 -29.93 -4.40
CA VAL A 140 -10.02 -29.81 -3.41
C VAL A 140 -10.28 -30.78 -2.25
N PRO A 141 -9.26 -31.49 -1.72
CA PRO A 141 -9.45 -32.34 -0.55
C PRO A 141 -9.98 -31.55 0.65
N ARG A 142 -10.98 -32.09 1.36
CA ARG A 142 -11.62 -31.44 2.52
C ARG A 142 -10.64 -30.91 3.56
N ARG A 143 -9.53 -31.62 3.76
CA ARG A 143 -8.47 -31.21 4.69
C ARG A 143 -7.73 -29.94 4.23
N ALA A 144 -7.48 -29.81 2.94
CA ALA A 144 -6.85 -28.62 2.36
C ALA A 144 -7.77 -27.39 2.44
N GLU A 145 -9.09 -27.56 2.34
CA GLU A 145 -10.06 -26.48 2.55
C GLU A 145 -9.98 -25.91 3.98
N PHE A 146 -9.92 -26.76 5.00
CA PHE A 146 -9.80 -26.29 6.39
C PHE A 146 -8.46 -25.58 6.63
N ILE A 147 -7.37 -26.12 6.07
CA ILE A 147 -6.06 -25.47 6.17
C ILE A 147 -6.10 -24.09 5.52
N ARG A 148 -6.69 -23.97 4.33
CA ARG A 148 -6.89 -22.70 3.62
C ARG A 148 -7.59 -21.68 4.50
N VAL A 149 -8.75 -22.04 5.05
CA VAL A 149 -9.51 -21.11 5.91
C VAL A 149 -8.70 -20.65 7.11
N ILE A 150 -7.97 -21.54 7.79
CA ILE A 150 -7.15 -21.18 8.95
C ILE A 150 -6.03 -20.20 8.54
N VAL A 151 -5.30 -20.51 7.48
CA VAL A 151 -4.18 -19.69 7.00
C VAL A 151 -4.66 -18.35 6.44
N ASP A 152 -5.81 -18.33 5.78
CA ASP A 152 -6.44 -17.12 5.26
C ASP A 152 -6.86 -16.16 6.37
N GLU A 153 -7.49 -16.68 7.43
CA GLU A 153 -7.88 -15.85 8.58
C GLU A 153 -6.65 -15.34 9.35
N MET A 154 -5.57 -16.12 9.42
CA MET A 154 -4.29 -15.60 9.93
C MET A 154 -3.74 -14.46 9.05
N SER A 155 -3.77 -14.62 7.73
CA SER A 155 -3.36 -13.57 6.80
C SER A 155 -4.26 -12.34 6.88
N ARG A 156 -5.56 -12.52 7.15
CA ARG A 156 -6.51 -11.43 7.38
C ARG A 156 -6.16 -10.66 8.66
N CYS A 157 -5.93 -11.35 9.77
CA CYS A 157 -5.48 -10.73 11.02
C CYS A 157 -4.19 -9.94 10.82
N ALA A 158 -3.18 -10.52 10.15
CA ALA A 158 -1.93 -9.83 9.82
C ALA A 158 -2.16 -8.56 8.99
N SER A 159 -3.14 -8.57 8.07
CA SER A 159 -3.48 -7.40 7.26
C SER A 159 -4.18 -6.30 8.06
N HIS A 160 -5.14 -6.67 8.91
CA HIS A 160 -5.80 -5.71 9.80
C HIS A 160 -4.84 -5.07 10.80
N LEU A 161 -3.85 -5.81 11.31
CA LEU A 161 -2.83 -5.25 12.20
C LEU A 161 -1.97 -4.19 11.49
N VAL A 162 -1.63 -4.39 10.22
CA VAL A 162 -0.94 -3.34 9.45
C VAL A 162 -1.84 -2.13 9.29
N TRP A 163 -3.09 -2.33 8.85
CA TRP A 163 -4.04 -1.24 8.67
C TRP A 163 -4.22 -0.41 9.94
N LEU A 164 -4.47 -1.05 11.08
CA LEU A 164 -4.66 -0.39 12.36
C LEU A 164 -3.39 0.36 12.79
N GLY A 165 -2.23 -0.28 12.68
CA GLY A 165 -0.95 0.30 13.05
C GLY A 165 -0.59 1.53 12.21
N THR A 166 -0.76 1.46 10.88
CA THR A 166 -0.47 2.58 9.98
C THR A 166 -1.49 3.70 10.12
N TYR A 167 -2.76 3.36 10.33
CA TYR A 167 -3.80 4.36 10.58
C TYR A 167 -3.53 5.14 11.87
N GLY A 168 -3.19 4.45 12.96
CA GLY A 168 -2.77 5.10 14.21
C GLY A 168 -1.58 6.04 14.00
N LEU A 169 -0.58 5.60 13.23
CA LEU A 169 0.60 6.40 12.92
C LEU A 169 0.25 7.70 12.16
N ASP A 170 -0.67 7.64 11.19
CA ASP A 170 -1.11 8.81 10.43
C ASP A 170 -1.86 9.84 11.28
N VAL A 171 -2.64 9.37 12.26
CA VAL A 171 -3.32 10.23 13.23
C VAL A 171 -2.34 10.81 14.26
N GLY A 172 -1.13 10.24 14.36
CA GLY A 172 -0.05 10.71 15.24
C GLY A 172 0.21 9.81 16.45
N ALA A 173 -0.52 8.70 16.60
CA ALA A 173 -0.29 7.70 17.64
C ALA A 173 0.81 6.73 17.19
N THR A 174 2.00 6.88 17.76
CA THR A 174 3.19 6.09 17.39
C THR A 174 3.34 4.79 18.19
N THR A 175 2.67 4.64 19.32
CA THR A 175 2.74 3.42 20.15
C THR A 175 1.97 2.23 19.56
N PRO A 176 0.74 2.37 19.03
CA PRO A 176 -0.06 1.24 18.55
C PRO A 176 0.61 0.44 17.43
N ILE A 177 1.38 1.11 16.56
CA ILE A 177 2.08 0.43 15.47
C ILE A 177 3.11 -0.58 15.99
N LEU A 178 3.77 -0.32 17.11
CA LEU A 178 4.77 -1.24 17.67
C LEU A 178 4.12 -2.51 18.20
N TRP A 179 2.94 -2.40 18.81
CA TRP A 179 2.18 -3.54 19.31
C TRP A 179 1.58 -4.36 18.16
N CYS A 180 0.99 -3.68 17.18
CA CYS A 180 0.48 -4.33 15.98
C CYS A 180 1.58 -5.12 15.24
N PHE A 181 2.78 -4.55 15.13
CA PHE A 181 3.90 -5.21 14.47
C PHE A 181 4.48 -6.36 15.30
N ARG A 182 4.48 -6.29 16.64
CA ARG A 182 4.85 -7.42 17.51
C ARG A 182 3.96 -8.63 17.24
N ASP A 183 2.64 -8.44 17.23
CA ASP A 183 1.70 -9.54 17.06
C ASP A 183 1.69 -10.06 15.62
N ARG A 184 1.83 -9.15 14.65
CA ARG A 184 2.01 -9.52 13.25
C ARG A 184 3.28 -10.34 13.02
N GLU A 185 4.37 -10.04 13.72
CA GLU A 185 5.64 -10.75 13.59
C GLU A 185 5.48 -12.24 13.96
N GLU A 186 4.73 -12.54 15.01
CA GLU A 186 4.47 -13.92 15.41
C GLU A 186 3.58 -14.68 14.42
N ILE A 187 2.61 -13.99 13.80
CA ILE A 187 1.84 -14.56 12.69
C ILE A 187 2.76 -14.88 11.51
N LEU A 188 3.65 -13.96 11.15
CA LEU A 188 4.62 -14.18 10.06
C LEU A 188 5.59 -15.33 10.37
N ASP A 189 6.05 -15.47 11.61
CA ASP A 189 6.90 -16.59 12.02
C ASP A 189 6.17 -17.94 11.87
N MET A 190 4.88 -17.99 12.21
CA MET A 190 4.07 -19.20 12.00
C MET A 190 3.81 -19.49 10.52
N LEU A 191 3.66 -18.47 9.68
CA LEU A 191 3.54 -18.62 8.22
C LEU A 191 4.88 -19.05 7.60
N GLU A 192 6.00 -18.53 8.09
CA GLU A 192 7.36 -18.93 7.69
C GLU A 192 7.63 -20.40 8.04
N GLU A 193 7.23 -20.86 9.23
CA GLU A 193 7.28 -22.28 9.60
C GLU A 193 6.48 -23.18 8.65
N LEU A 194 5.42 -22.66 8.04
CA LEU A 194 4.53 -23.42 7.15
C LEU A 194 5.06 -23.54 5.71
N CYS A 195 5.61 -22.45 5.15
CA CYS A 195 5.98 -22.39 3.73
C CYS A 195 7.48 -22.17 3.48
N GLY A 196 8.26 -21.84 4.51
CA GLY A 196 9.69 -21.56 4.44
C GLY A 196 10.05 -20.17 3.91
N SER A 197 9.08 -19.27 3.73
CA SER A 197 9.31 -17.87 3.35
C SER A 197 8.52 -16.93 4.24
N ARG A 198 9.00 -15.69 4.38
CA ARG A 198 8.41 -14.69 5.28
C ARG A 198 7.35 -13.79 4.65
N MET A 199 7.40 -13.61 3.32
CA MET A 199 6.47 -12.70 2.61
C MET A 199 5.95 -13.32 1.33
N ASN A 200 6.82 -13.92 0.50
CA ASN A 200 6.39 -14.54 -0.75
C ASN A 200 6.20 -16.05 -0.55
N PHE A 201 5.04 -16.44 -0.06
CA PHE A 201 4.83 -17.75 0.53
C PHE A 201 4.73 -18.87 -0.52
N ASN A 202 3.98 -18.68 -1.61
CA ASN A 202 3.60 -19.70 -2.60
C ASN A 202 3.26 -21.04 -1.95
N TYR A 203 2.33 -20.95 -1.01
CA TYR A 203 1.88 -22.08 -0.23
C TYR A 203 0.68 -22.75 -0.89
N TYR A 204 -0.23 -21.96 -1.46
CA TYR A 204 -1.36 -22.50 -2.20
C TYR A 204 -0.92 -23.00 -3.58
N ARG A 205 -1.59 -24.04 -4.05
CA ARG A 205 -1.46 -24.55 -5.41
C ARG A 205 -2.85 -24.87 -5.94
N PRO A 206 -3.09 -24.72 -7.25
CA PRO A 206 -4.30 -25.28 -7.86
C PRO A 206 -4.40 -26.77 -7.51
N GLY A 207 -5.47 -27.17 -6.81
CA GLY A 207 -5.71 -28.50 -6.27
C GLY A 207 -5.51 -28.65 -4.75
N GLY A 208 -5.13 -27.59 -4.02
CA GLY A 208 -5.04 -27.61 -2.54
C GLY A 208 -3.89 -26.80 -1.95
N VAL A 209 -3.12 -27.42 -1.07
CA VAL A 209 -1.99 -26.81 -0.33
C VAL A 209 -0.71 -27.60 -0.59
N LEU A 210 0.44 -26.94 -0.56
CA LEU A 210 1.73 -27.58 -0.84
C LEU A 210 2.18 -28.53 0.28
N TYR A 211 2.08 -28.07 1.54
CA TYR A 211 2.50 -28.82 2.72
C TYR A 211 1.42 -28.83 3.77
N ASP A 212 1.49 -29.81 4.67
CA ASP A 212 0.66 -29.85 5.85
C ASP A 212 1.25 -29.04 7.01
N PHE A 213 0.46 -28.75 8.05
CA PHE A 213 0.94 -28.16 9.29
C PHE A 213 2.05 -29.01 9.92
N PRO A 214 3.17 -28.39 10.35
CA PRO A 214 4.20 -29.10 11.06
C PRO A 214 3.71 -29.59 12.44
N PRO A 215 4.32 -30.65 13.01
CA PRO A 215 3.92 -31.18 14.32
C PRO A 215 3.99 -30.09 15.41
N GLY A 216 2.90 -29.94 16.18
CA GLY A 216 2.83 -28.95 17.27
C GLY A 216 2.47 -27.51 16.84
N TRP A 217 2.35 -27.24 15.54
CA TRP A 217 2.00 -25.92 15.02
C TRP A 217 0.62 -25.45 15.46
N VAL A 218 -0.39 -26.34 15.42
CA VAL A 218 -1.77 -26.01 15.84
C VAL A 218 -1.81 -25.62 17.32
N SER A 219 -1.02 -26.27 18.18
CA SER A 219 -0.94 -25.91 19.59
C SER A 219 -0.24 -24.56 19.81
N LYS A 220 0.71 -24.18 18.94
CA LYS A 220 1.32 -22.85 18.93
C LYS A 220 0.30 -21.79 18.53
N LEU A 221 -0.47 -22.03 17.47
CA LEU A 221 -1.55 -21.15 17.03
C LEU A 221 -2.59 -20.94 18.14
N SER A 222 -3.02 -22.01 18.83
CA SER A 222 -3.97 -21.90 19.94
C SER A 222 -3.44 -20.99 21.06
N ARG A 223 -2.18 -21.15 21.47
CA ARG A 223 -1.57 -20.29 22.51
C ARG A 223 -1.43 -18.84 22.06
N PHE A 224 -1.15 -18.63 20.78
CA PHE A 224 -1.11 -17.29 20.20
C PHE A 224 -2.51 -16.64 20.26
N LEU A 225 -3.56 -17.35 19.84
CA LEU A 225 -4.93 -16.85 19.88
C LEU A 225 -5.39 -16.51 21.30
N ASP A 226 -5.10 -17.37 22.29
CA ASP A 226 -5.43 -17.11 23.71
C ASP A 226 -4.78 -15.83 24.26
N ARG A 227 -3.62 -15.46 23.74
CA ARG A 227 -2.94 -14.21 24.09
C ARG A 227 -3.50 -13.05 23.26
N PHE A 228 -3.63 -13.24 21.96
CA PHE A 228 -4.08 -12.22 21.01
C PHE A 228 -5.48 -11.70 21.34
N GLU A 229 -6.39 -12.57 21.80
CA GLU A 229 -7.72 -12.16 22.27
C GLU A 229 -7.63 -11.17 23.44
N LYS A 230 -6.73 -11.41 24.40
CA LYS A 230 -6.50 -10.49 25.53
C LYS A 230 -5.84 -9.20 25.08
N ASP A 231 -4.83 -9.29 24.21
CA ASP A 231 -4.14 -8.13 23.64
C ASP A 231 -5.15 -7.23 22.89
N ILE A 232 -6.16 -7.80 22.21
CA ILE A 232 -7.23 -7.03 21.56
C ILE A 232 -8.09 -6.26 22.57
N GLU A 233 -8.59 -6.94 23.59
CA GLU A 233 -9.47 -6.33 24.58
C GLU A 233 -8.75 -5.27 25.41
N GLU A 234 -7.52 -5.56 25.85
CA GLU A 234 -6.77 -4.69 26.77
C GLU A 234 -6.03 -3.56 26.04
N ASP A 235 -5.33 -3.83 24.94
CA ASP A 235 -4.45 -2.86 24.30
C ASP A 235 -5.17 -2.08 23.18
N TYR A 236 -5.78 -2.77 22.22
CA TYR A 236 -6.29 -2.13 21.00
C TYR A 236 -7.60 -1.36 21.22
N VAL A 237 -8.56 -1.95 21.93
CA VAL A 237 -9.86 -1.28 22.20
C VAL A 237 -9.68 -0.09 23.13
N THR A 238 -8.92 -0.27 24.22
CA THR A 238 -8.68 0.79 25.20
C THR A 238 -8.02 2.04 24.61
N ILE A 239 -7.16 1.88 23.60
CA ILE A 239 -6.54 3.03 22.91
C ILE A 239 -7.53 3.76 22.01
N LEU A 240 -8.39 3.02 21.31
CA LEU A 240 -9.33 3.61 20.35
C LEU A 240 -10.50 4.33 21.03
N ASP A 241 -10.84 3.95 22.26
CA ASP A 241 -11.91 4.56 23.04
C ASP A 241 -11.48 5.81 23.85
N GLN A 242 -10.20 6.20 23.82
CA GLN A 242 -9.67 7.42 24.47
C GLN A 242 -9.71 8.64 23.55
#